data_AF-A0A1V9GDG1-F1
#
_entry.id   AF-A0A1V9GDG1-F1
#
_cell.length_a   1.000
_cell.length_b   1.000
_cell.length_c   1.000
_cell.angle_alpha   90.00
_cell.angle_beta   90.00
_cell.angle_gamma   90.00
#
_symmetry.space_group_name_H-M   'P 1'
#
loop_
_entity.id
_entity.type
_entity.pdbx_description
1 polymer ?
#
loop_
_entity_poly.entity_id
_entity_poly.type
_entity_poly.pdbx_seq_one_letter_code
_entity_poly.pdbx_strand_id
1 'polypeptide(L)'
;MENCLIESLSIGANITSTIVGTYEGKIYKVEYHIKTNERWEAVVLEINCLYSKQVQIIKFAGDGRGNWTHNGKKAEQFNGCIDVDIPLTPFYEYPPHLET
;
A
#
# COMPACT_ATOMS: atom_id res chain seq x y z
N MET A 1 14.01 5.46 3.82
CA MET A 1 13.80 5.04 5.22
C MET A 1 12.34 4.69 5.39
N GLU A 2 12.05 3.52 5.97
CA GLU A 2 10.71 3.09 6.32
C GLU A 2 10.58 3.01 7.85
N ASN A 3 9.43 3.39 8.38
CA ASN A 3 9.02 3.13 9.76
C ASN A 3 7.64 2.48 9.73
N CYS A 4 7.57 1.20 10.12
CA CYS A 4 6.35 0.40 10.11
C CYS A 4 5.96 0.00 11.54
N LEU A 5 4.66 0.11 11.83
CA LEU A 5 4.03 -0.37 13.05
C LEU A 5 2.96 -1.40 12.69
N ILE A 6 3.01 -2.55 13.36
CA ILE A 6 2.03 -3.62 13.23
C ILE A 6 1.36 -3.80 14.59
N GLU A 7 0.06 -3.60 14.64
CA GLU A 7 -0.79 -3.90 15.79
C GLU A 7 -1.62 -5.14 15.48
N SER A 8 -1.33 -6.25 16.16
CA SER A 8 -2.11 -7.48 16.05
C SER A 8 -3.30 -7.44 17.01
N LEU A 9 -4.49 -7.70 16.48
CA LEU A 9 -5.76 -7.74 17.20
C LEU A 9 -6.41 -9.12 17.00
N SER A 10 -7.41 -9.45 17.81
CA SER A 10 -8.16 -10.70 17.63
C SER A 10 -8.95 -10.74 16.30
N ILE A 11 -9.23 -9.58 15.72
CA ILE A 11 -10.04 -9.41 14.49
C ILE A 11 -9.18 -9.26 13.22
N GLY A 12 -7.86 -9.38 13.33
CA GLY A 12 -6.90 -9.12 12.26
C GLY A 12 -5.76 -8.20 12.71
N ALA A 13 -5.14 -7.50 11.78
CA ALA A 13 -4.04 -6.58 12.07
C ALA A 13 -4.31 -5.19 11.50
N ASN A 14 -3.82 -4.16 12.19
CA ASN A 14 -3.66 -2.81 11.65
C ASN A 14 -2.16 -2.59 11.39
N ILE A 15 -1.81 -2.32 10.14
CA ILE A 15 -0.45 -2.01 9.72
C ILE A 15 -0.42 -0.56 9.28
N THR A 16 0.43 0.25 9.90
CA THR A 16 0.68 1.63 9.48
C THR A 16 2.16 1.80 9.19
N SER A 17 2.50 2.53 8.14
CA SER A 17 3.90 2.75 7.79
C SER A 17 4.10 4.11 7.14
N THR A 18 5.30 4.65 7.30
CA THR A 18 5.79 5.84 6.61
C THR A 18 7.10 5.53 5.93
N ILE A 19 7.15 5.75 4.62
CA ILE A 19 8.33 5.67 3.79
C ILE A 19 8.72 7.08 3.36
N VAL A 20 9.95 7.49 3.64
CA VAL A 20 10.55 8.73 3.12
C VAL A 20 11.76 8.37 2.29
N GLY A 21 11.82 8.89 1.06
CA GLY A 21 12.91 8.64 0.14
C GLY A 21 13.14 9.80 -0.82
N THR A 22 14.08 9.61 -1.73
CA THR A 22 14.41 10.57 -2.78
C THR A 22 14.36 9.90 -4.13
N TYR A 23 13.68 10.53 -5.09
CA TYR A 23 13.59 10.09 -6.48
C TYR A 23 13.81 11.32 -7.38
N GLU A 24 14.72 11.22 -8.35
CA GLU A 24 15.11 12.34 -9.25
C GLU A 24 15.46 13.64 -8.50
N GLY A 25 16.17 13.53 -7.37
CA GLY A 25 16.56 14.67 -6.54
C GLY A 25 15.41 15.33 -5.76
N LYS A 26 14.20 14.76 -5.79
CA LYS A 26 13.03 15.24 -5.05
C LYS A 26 12.68 14.26 -3.93
N ILE A 27 12.32 14.80 -2.77
CA ILE A 27 11.82 13.99 -1.65
C ILE A 27 10.41 13.49 -1.99
N TYR A 28 10.17 12.21 -1.73
CA TYR A 28 8.83 11.64 -1.67
C TYR A 28 8.55 11.10 -0.26
N LYS A 29 7.28 11.14 0.13
CA LYS A 29 6.76 10.52 1.35
C LYS A 29 5.55 9.68 0.99
N VAL A 30 5.54 8.42 1.40
CA VAL A 30 4.39 7.51 1.27
C VAL A 30 3.99 7.08 2.66
N GLU A 31 2.74 7.35 3.03
CA GLU A 31 2.12 6.84 4.24
C GLU A 31 1.07 5.84 3.83
N TYR A 32 1.11 4.64 4.39
CA TYR A 32 0.09 3.63 4.10
C TYR A 32 -0.49 3.03 5.36
N HIS A 33 -1.73 2.59 5.23
CA HIS A 33 -2.49 1.91 6.26
C HIS A 33 -3.18 0.71 5.62
N ILE A 34 -2.87 -0.47 6.14
CA ILE A 34 -3.50 -1.73 5.75
C ILE A 34 -4.25 -2.28 6.94
N LYS A 35 -5.49 -2.72 6.71
CA LYS A 35 -6.20 -3.58 7.67
C LYS A 35 -6.38 -4.95 7.09
N THR A 36 -6.21 -5.96 7.91
CA THR A 36 -6.54 -7.34 7.57
C THR A 36 -7.73 -7.83 8.38
N ASN A 37 -8.36 -8.90 7.93
CA ASN A 37 -9.23 -9.71 8.77
C ASN A 37 -8.41 -10.72 9.61
N GLU A 38 -9.12 -11.58 10.36
CA GLU A 38 -8.55 -12.63 11.23
C GLU A 38 -7.65 -13.63 10.49
N ARG A 39 -7.81 -13.77 9.18
CA ARG A 39 -7.02 -14.67 8.32
C ARG A 39 -5.85 -13.95 7.65
N TRP A 40 -5.57 -12.72 8.05
CA TRP A 40 -4.55 -11.86 7.43
C TRP A 40 -4.84 -11.44 5.99
N GLU A 41 -6.05 -11.67 5.49
CA GLU A 41 -6.48 -11.20 4.17
C GLU A 41 -6.76 -9.68 4.24
N ALA A 42 -6.25 -8.91 3.29
CA ALA A 42 -6.39 -7.47 3.29
C ALA A 42 -7.83 -7.03 2.96
N VAL A 43 -8.36 -6.13 3.79
CA VAL A 43 -9.73 -5.60 3.67
C VAL A 43 -9.77 -4.09 3.54
N VAL A 44 -8.70 -3.39 3.91
CA VAL A 44 -8.53 -1.95 3.69
C VAL A 44 -7.11 -1.68 3.25
N LEU A 45 -6.96 -0.84 2.23
CA LEU A 45 -5.70 -0.21 1.85
C LEU A 45 -5.94 1.28 1.68
N GLU A 46 -5.21 2.10 2.43
CA GLU A 46 -5.13 3.54 2.24
C GLU A 46 -3.67 3.95 2.01
N ILE A 47 -3.42 4.76 0.99
CA ILE A 47 -2.10 5.29 0.66
C ILE A 47 -2.22 6.80 0.49
N ASN A 48 -1.39 7.56 1.21
CA ASN A 48 -1.15 8.98 1.01
C ASN A 48 0.27 9.16 0.49
N CYS A 49 0.41 9.62 -0.75
CA CYS A 49 1.69 9.90 -1.38
C CYS A 49 1.87 11.40 -1.54
N LEU A 50 3.02 11.92 -1.10
CA LEU A 50 3.50 13.26 -1.37
C LEU A 50 4.74 13.17 -2.24
N TYR A 51 4.67 13.68 -3.46
CA TYR A 51 5.81 13.79 -4.37
C TYR A 51 5.80 15.14 -5.07
N SER A 52 6.94 15.85 -5.10
CA SER A 52 7.07 17.13 -5.79
C SER A 52 5.98 18.16 -5.40
N LYS A 53 5.58 18.19 -4.12
CA LYS A 53 4.49 19.01 -3.54
C LYS A 53 3.06 18.63 -3.97
N GLN A 54 2.88 17.54 -4.71
CA GLN A 54 1.58 17.00 -5.08
C GLN A 54 1.19 15.91 -4.09
N VAL A 55 -0.07 15.92 -3.65
CA VAL A 55 -0.65 14.90 -2.77
C VAL A 55 -1.57 14.02 -3.58
N GLN A 56 -1.39 12.71 -3.47
CA GLN A 56 -2.28 11.71 -4.03
C GLN A 56 -2.77 10.80 -2.91
N ILE A 57 -4.08 10.59 -2.84
CA ILE A 57 -4.72 9.71 -1.87
C ILE A 57 -5.41 8.59 -2.63
N ILE A 58 -5.12 7.35 -2.26
CA ILE A 58 -5.71 6.16 -2.85
C ILE A 58 -6.32 5.33 -1.74
N LYS A 59 -7.55 4.86 -1.95
CA LYS A 59 -8.25 4.00 -1.01
C LYS A 59 -8.87 2.82 -1.73
N PHE A 60 -8.68 1.63 -1.18
CA PHE A 60 -9.34 0.42 -1.61
C PHE A 60 -9.99 -0.27 -0.41
N ALA A 61 -11.17 -0.85 -0.66
CA ALA A 61 -11.85 -1.73 0.29
C ALA A 61 -11.97 -3.12 -0.34
N GLY A 62 -11.45 -4.12 0.36
CA GLY A 62 -11.46 -5.53 -0.02
C GLY A 62 -12.46 -6.31 0.82
N ASP A 63 -12.95 -7.42 0.29
CA ASP A 63 -13.80 -8.37 1.02
C ASP A 63 -13.04 -9.55 1.64
N GLY A 64 -11.71 -9.55 1.53
CA GLY A 64 -10.82 -10.65 1.93
C GLY A 64 -10.89 -11.87 1.00
N ARG A 65 -11.66 -11.81 -0.09
CA ARG A 65 -11.87 -12.92 -1.05
C ARG A 65 -11.47 -12.54 -2.47
N GLY A 66 -10.68 -11.48 -2.61
CA GLY A 66 -10.19 -11.00 -3.89
C GLY A 66 -11.13 -10.05 -4.62
N ASN A 67 -12.21 -9.56 -4.00
CA ASN A 67 -13.00 -8.48 -4.60
C ASN A 67 -12.64 -7.15 -3.95
N TRP A 68 -12.17 -6.22 -4.78
CA TRP A 68 -11.78 -4.89 -4.34
C TRP A 68 -12.67 -3.81 -4.94
N THR A 69 -12.85 -2.74 -4.19
CA THR A 69 -13.52 -1.53 -4.65
C THR A 69 -12.64 -0.30 -4.44
N HIS A 70 -12.71 0.63 -5.39
CA HIS A 70 -12.07 1.94 -5.35
C HIS A 70 -13.14 2.99 -5.59
N ASN A 71 -13.33 3.92 -4.64
CA ASN A 71 -14.36 4.96 -4.72
C ASN A 71 -15.76 4.40 -5.05
N GLY A 72 -16.11 3.26 -4.43
CA GLY A 72 -17.39 2.57 -4.62
C GLY A 72 -17.55 1.80 -5.94
N LYS A 73 -16.53 1.81 -6.82
CA LYS A 73 -16.53 1.04 -8.07
C LYS A 73 -15.64 -0.18 -7.94
N LYS A 74 -16.00 -1.29 -8.59
CA LYS A 74 -15.16 -2.49 -8.58
C LYS A 74 -13.82 -2.22 -9.26
N ALA A 75 -12.74 -2.62 -8.59
CA ALA A 75 -11.38 -2.54 -9.10
C ALA A 75 -11.00 -3.88 -9.73
N GLU A 76 -11.59 -4.15 -10.91
CA GLU A 76 -11.48 -5.44 -11.62
C GLU A 76 -10.03 -5.88 -11.86
N GLN A 77 -9.10 -4.94 -11.98
CA GLN A 77 -7.67 -5.21 -12.15
C GLN A 77 -7.01 -5.92 -10.96
N PHE A 78 -7.68 -5.95 -9.80
CA PHE A 78 -7.19 -6.61 -8.57
C PHE A 78 -8.05 -7.82 -8.18
N ASN A 79 -8.88 -8.34 -9.10
CA ASN A 79 -9.68 -9.52 -8.82
C ASN A 79 -8.78 -10.72 -8.46
N GLY A 80 -9.11 -11.39 -7.35
CA GLY A 80 -8.37 -12.53 -6.83
C GLY A 80 -7.20 -12.18 -5.92
N CYS A 81 -6.78 -10.91 -5.86
CA CYS A 81 -5.72 -10.47 -4.94
C CYS A 81 -6.23 -10.42 -3.50
N ILE A 82 -5.60 -11.12 -2.57
CA ILE A 82 -5.95 -11.09 -1.14
C ILE A 82 -4.90 -10.37 -0.28
N ASP A 83 -3.71 -10.18 -0.83
CA ASP A 83 -2.57 -9.53 -0.18
C ASP A 83 -2.23 -8.21 -0.88
N VAL A 84 -1.53 -7.32 -0.16
CA VAL A 84 -1.05 -6.04 -0.69
C VAL A 84 0.47 -5.98 -0.56
N ASP A 85 1.14 -5.92 -1.71
CA ASP A 85 2.59 -5.72 -1.79
C ASP A 85 2.92 -4.27 -2.17
N ILE A 86 3.71 -3.57 -1.33
CA ILE A 86 4.17 -2.21 -1.59
C ILE A 86 5.68 -2.25 -1.90
N PRO A 87 6.11 -2.00 -3.15
CA PRO A 87 7.49 -2.24 -3.61
C PRO A 87 8.53 -1.24 -3.09
N LEU A 88 8.15 -0.33 -2.18
CA LEU A 88 9.03 0.67 -1.55
C LEU A 88 9.51 0.26 -0.15
N THR A 89 9.00 -0.86 0.36
CA THR A 89 9.56 -1.55 1.52
C THR A 89 10.89 -2.20 1.10
N PRO A 90 11.88 -2.40 1.98
CA PRO A 90 13.19 -2.95 1.61
C PRO A 90 13.14 -4.40 1.13
N PHE A 91 11.97 -4.94 0.76
CA PHE A 91 11.78 -6.29 0.25
C PHE A 91 11.63 -6.40 -1.27
N TYR A 92 11.82 -5.33 -2.05
CA TYR A 92 11.98 -5.52 -3.49
C TYR A 92 12.90 -4.49 -4.15
N GLU A 93 14.02 -4.99 -4.67
CA GLU A 93 14.97 -4.25 -5.49
C GLU A 93 14.50 -4.32 -6.95
N TYR A 94 13.96 -3.24 -7.52
CA TYR A 94 13.85 -3.11 -8.98
C TYR A 94 15.15 -2.51 -9.52
N PRO A 95 15.82 -3.13 -10.49
CA PRO A 95 17.05 -2.59 -11.07
C PRO A 95 16.74 -1.34 -11.91
N PRO A 96 17.64 -0.34 -11.90
CA PRO A 96 17.44 0.90 -12.62
C PRO A 96 17.71 0.68 -14.13
N HIS A 97 16.74 1.08 -14.96
CA HIS A 97 16.84 1.41 -16.38
C HIS A 97 17.23 0.29 -17.38
N LEU A 98 16.25 -0.16 -18.17
CA LEU A 98 16.50 -0.57 -19.56
C LEU A 98 16.18 0.63 -20.46
N GLU A 99 17.22 1.39 -20.80
CA GLU A 99 17.25 2.18 -22.04
C GLU A 99 18.20 1.48 -23.02
N THR A 100 17.66 1.04 -24.14
CA THR A 100 18.37 0.88 -25.43
C THR A 100 17.42 1.31 -26.54
#